data_AF-A0A7Y7DVV7-F1
#
_entry.id   AF-A0A7Y7DVV7-F1
#
_cell.length_a   1.000
_cell.length_b   1.000
_cell.length_c   1.000
_cell.angle_alpha   90.00
_cell.angle_beta   90.00
_cell.angle_gamma   90.00
#
_symmetry.space_group_name_H-M   'P 1'
#
loop_
_entity.id
_entity.type
_entity.pdbx_description
1 polymer ?
#
loop_
_entity_poly.entity_id
_entity_poly.type
_entity_poly.pdbx_seq_one_letter_code
_entity_poly.pdbx_strand_id
1 'polypeptide(L)'
;MKKFLFFLIVMPLLLAGCSNEYEVEDALYAYIETKYADESINLENTLDSLEKYYVEEGVIASGSPSDLRDYFQQNIDEGQLRISHNDQARALLSRVSFSFNELEKAALRQVDGETFDASKFGIISNLIEEETTKTGQIASSTVALPYLEVLSVKDFEHPFYRSNVLLFLHMCYFHHYVKYQEYIREMPKKVEYVVE
;
A
#
# COMPACT_ATOMS: atom_id res chain seq x y z
N MET A 1 50.07 17.57 -21.83
CA MET A 1 49.12 18.22 -20.89
C MET A 1 47.66 18.26 -21.35
N LYS A 2 47.27 17.76 -22.54
CA LYS A 2 45.85 17.76 -22.99
C LYS A 2 45.02 16.53 -22.58
N LYS A 3 45.63 15.48 -22.01
CA LYS A 3 44.93 14.23 -21.63
C LYS A 3 44.37 14.24 -20.20
N PHE A 4 44.83 15.14 -19.33
CA PHE A 4 44.38 15.23 -17.94
C PHE A 4 43.10 16.06 -17.76
N LEU A 5 42.77 16.92 -18.73
CA LEU A 5 41.59 17.79 -18.66
C LEU A 5 40.29 17.04 -19.01
N PHE A 6 40.37 15.94 -19.75
CA PHE A 6 39.19 15.17 -20.15
C PHE A 6 38.63 14.31 -19.01
N PHE A 7 39.48 13.90 -18.06
CA PHE A 7 39.06 13.07 -16.91
C PHE A 7 38.27 13.86 -15.86
N LEU A 8 38.45 15.19 -15.80
CA LEU A 8 37.79 16.07 -14.83
C LEU A 8 36.36 16.47 -15.22
N ILE A 9 35.96 16.27 -16.47
CA ILE A 9 34.61 16.62 -16.98
C ILE A 9 33.66 15.41 -16.94
N VAL A 10 34.18 14.18 -16.94
CA VAL A 10 33.35 12.96 -16.98
C VAL A 10 32.97 12.46 -15.58
N MET A 11 33.73 12.81 -14.54
CA MET A 11 33.50 12.34 -13.16
C MET A 11 32.24 12.91 -12.46
N PRO A 12 31.79 14.16 -12.69
CA PRO A 12 30.53 14.64 -12.09
C PRO A 12 29.26 14.07 -12.74
N LEU A 13 29.35 13.40 -13.89
CA LEU A 13 28.21 12.71 -14.53
C LEU A 13 27.93 11.31 -13.95
N LEU A 14 28.85 10.75 -13.17
CA LEU A 14 28.66 9.47 -12.46
C LEU A 14 28.03 9.65 -11.06
N LEU A 15 27.80 10.90 -10.63
CA LEU A 15 27.11 11.24 -9.39
C LEU A 15 25.70 11.80 -9.64
N ALA A 16 25.18 11.70 -10.87
CA ALA A 16 23.74 11.79 -11.10
C ALA A 16 23.12 10.57 -10.39
N GLY A 17 22.73 10.80 -9.14
CA GLY A 17 22.37 9.78 -8.18
C GLY A 17 21.33 8.84 -8.74
N CYS A 18 21.55 7.55 -8.56
CA CYS A 18 20.44 6.63 -8.42
C CYS A 18 19.64 7.11 -7.20
N SER A 19 18.63 7.95 -7.41
CA SER A 19 17.55 8.10 -6.43
C SER A 19 17.01 6.68 -6.19
N ASN A 20 17.00 6.24 -4.94
CA ASN A 20 16.41 4.95 -4.61
C ASN A 20 14.91 5.05 -4.91
N GLU A 21 14.44 4.32 -5.93
CA GLU A 21 13.04 4.32 -6.37
C GLU A 21 12.06 4.03 -5.22
N TYR A 22 12.53 3.32 -4.19
CA TYR A 22 11.74 2.86 -3.06
C TYR A 22 12.18 3.46 -1.72
N GLU A 23 12.85 4.63 -1.71
CA GLU A 23 13.34 5.23 -0.46
C GLU A 23 12.23 5.41 0.60
N VAL A 24 11.05 5.83 0.17
CA VAL A 24 9.89 6.02 1.05
C VAL A 24 9.33 4.69 1.52
N GLU A 25 9.17 3.75 0.60
CA GLU A 25 8.66 2.41 0.88
C GLU A 25 9.58 1.62 1.82
N ASP A 26 10.90 1.79 1.69
CA ASP A 26 11.91 1.24 2.61
C ASP A 26 11.74 1.82 4.02
N ALA A 27 11.58 3.14 4.12
CA ALA A 27 11.37 3.83 5.41
C ALA A 27 10.06 3.39 6.08
N LEU A 28 9.00 3.19 5.30
CA LEU A 28 7.72 2.67 5.76
C LEU A 28 7.82 1.21 6.21
N TYR A 29 8.55 0.37 5.47
CA TYR A 29 8.74 -1.03 5.84
C TYR A 29 9.48 -1.15 7.17
N ALA A 30 10.58 -0.42 7.34
CA ALA A 30 11.35 -0.40 8.58
C ALA A 30 10.50 0.07 9.78
N TYR A 31 9.57 1.01 9.56
CA TYR A 31 8.62 1.43 10.59
C TYR A 31 7.66 0.30 10.99
N ILE A 32 7.11 -0.44 10.03
CA ILE A 32 6.24 -1.59 10.30
C ILE A 32 7.01 -2.66 11.07
N GLU A 33 8.24 -2.98 10.65
CA GLU A 33 9.11 -3.93 11.36
C GLU A 33 9.33 -3.50 12.81
N THR A 34 9.62 -2.22 13.05
CA THR A 34 9.80 -1.67 14.40
C THR A 34 8.54 -1.84 15.25
N LYS A 35 7.35 -1.55 14.69
CA LYS A 35 6.08 -1.71 15.41
C LYS A 35 5.79 -3.15 15.82
N TYR A 36 6.12 -4.11 14.96
CA TYR A 36 6.00 -5.52 15.29
C TYR A 36 7.04 -5.96 16.32
N ALA A 37 8.28 -5.49 16.19
CA ALA A 37 9.36 -5.78 17.12
C ALA A 37 9.07 -5.25 18.53
N ASP A 38 8.47 -4.06 18.66
CA ASP A 38 8.05 -3.46 19.95
C ASP A 38 7.07 -4.38 20.71
N GLU A 39 6.25 -5.14 20.00
CA GLU A 39 5.32 -6.13 20.54
C GLU A 39 5.92 -7.53 20.71
N SER A 40 7.23 -7.66 20.48
CA SER A 40 7.96 -8.94 20.43
C SER A 40 7.37 -9.92 19.41
N ILE A 41 6.87 -9.41 18.29
CA ILE A 41 6.31 -10.19 17.18
C ILE A 41 7.28 -10.10 15.99
N ASN A 42 7.50 -11.23 15.32
CA ASN A 42 8.26 -11.26 14.07
C ASN A 42 7.32 -10.93 12.90
N LEU A 43 7.60 -9.85 12.17
CA LEU A 43 6.78 -9.39 11.04
C LEU A 43 6.70 -10.46 9.94
N GLU A 44 7.83 -10.97 9.46
CA GLU A 44 7.88 -11.93 8.35
C GLU A 44 7.09 -13.21 8.63
N ASN A 45 7.25 -13.80 9.83
CA ASN A 45 6.48 -14.96 10.24
C ASN A 45 4.96 -14.65 10.28
N THR A 46 4.60 -13.41 10.62
CA THR A 46 3.20 -12.96 10.59
C THR A 46 2.70 -12.86 9.16
N LEU A 47 3.47 -12.23 8.27
CA LEU A 47 3.12 -12.10 6.85
C LEU A 47 2.97 -13.47 6.18
N ASP A 48 3.90 -14.41 6.43
CA ASP A 48 3.84 -15.77 5.90
C ASP A 48 2.59 -16.52 6.39
N SER A 49 2.23 -16.32 7.67
CA SER A 49 1.01 -16.90 8.23
C SER A 49 -0.24 -16.31 7.58
N LEU A 50 -0.30 -14.99 7.41
CA LEU A 50 -1.43 -14.30 6.77
C LEU A 50 -1.57 -14.71 5.31
N GLU A 51 -0.48 -14.74 4.56
CA GLU A 51 -0.46 -15.17 3.16
C GLU A 51 -1.03 -16.58 3.03
N LYS A 52 -0.55 -17.53 3.85
CA LYS A 52 -1.07 -18.88 3.87
C LYS A 52 -2.58 -18.91 4.14
N TYR A 53 -3.06 -18.17 5.13
CA TYR A 53 -4.50 -18.12 5.43
C TYR A 53 -5.31 -17.53 4.27
N TYR A 54 -4.85 -16.45 3.64
CA TYR A 54 -5.56 -15.83 2.53
C TYR A 54 -5.60 -16.70 1.28
N VAL A 55 -4.56 -17.51 1.05
CA VAL A 55 -4.56 -18.54 0.01
C VAL A 55 -5.55 -19.65 0.35
N GLU A 56 -5.53 -20.17 1.58
CA GLU A 56 -6.45 -21.23 2.02
C GLU A 56 -7.93 -20.80 1.96
N GLU A 57 -8.22 -19.52 2.21
CA GLU A 57 -9.57 -18.96 2.11
C GLU A 57 -9.95 -18.50 0.69
N GLY A 58 -9.04 -18.58 -0.28
CA GLY A 58 -9.29 -18.15 -1.66
C GLY A 58 -9.43 -16.63 -1.83
N VAL A 59 -8.91 -15.85 -0.89
CA VAL A 59 -8.88 -14.37 -0.98
C VAL A 59 -7.84 -13.93 -2.01
N ILE A 60 -6.66 -14.57 -1.99
CA ILE A 60 -5.62 -14.47 -3.02
C ILE A 60 -5.31 -15.87 -3.57
N ALA A 61 -4.88 -15.96 -4.82
CA ALA A 61 -4.57 -17.26 -5.43
C ALA A 61 -3.22 -17.85 -4.93
N SER A 62 -2.21 -16.99 -4.73
CA SER A 62 -0.93 -17.32 -4.10
C SER A 62 -0.25 -16.04 -3.58
N GLY A 63 0.93 -16.16 -2.97
CA GLY A 63 1.81 -15.04 -2.63
C GLY A 63 2.61 -14.46 -3.81
N SER A 64 2.35 -14.90 -5.04
CA SER A 64 3.06 -14.38 -6.21
C SER A 64 2.73 -12.90 -6.46
N PRO A 65 3.69 -12.09 -6.95
CA PRO A 65 3.46 -10.67 -7.23
C PRO A 65 2.27 -10.41 -8.17
N SER A 66 2.04 -11.30 -9.15
CA SER A 66 0.88 -11.20 -10.05
C SER A 66 -0.43 -11.45 -9.34
N ASP A 67 -0.51 -12.45 -8.47
CA ASP A 67 -1.74 -12.77 -7.75
C ASP A 67 -2.11 -11.68 -6.72
N LEU A 68 -1.10 -11.06 -6.10
CA LEU A 68 -1.30 -9.90 -5.21
C LEU A 68 -1.83 -8.68 -5.97
N ARG A 69 -1.40 -8.49 -7.23
CA ARG A 69 -1.98 -7.47 -8.10
C ARG A 69 -3.41 -7.83 -8.50
N ASP A 70 -3.65 -9.07 -8.91
CA ASP A 70 -4.96 -9.54 -9.38
C ASP A 70 -6.03 -9.44 -8.29
N TYR A 71 -5.65 -9.52 -7.01
CA TYR A 71 -6.54 -9.22 -5.89
C TYR A 71 -7.22 -7.84 -6.01
N PHE A 72 -6.48 -6.78 -6.40
CA PHE A 72 -7.08 -5.45 -6.59
C PHE A 72 -8.04 -5.41 -7.77
N GLN A 73 -7.71 -6.12 -8.86
CA GLN A 73 -8.62 -6.23 -10.01
C GLN A 73 -9.92 -6.93 -9.62
N GLN A 74 -9.82 -8.04 -8.88
CA GLN A 74 -10.98 -8.79 -8.41
C GLN A 74 -11.90 -7.94 -7.51
N ASN A 75 -11.33 -7.08 -6.65
CA ASN A 75 -12.12 -6.18 -5.81
C ASN A 75 -12.92 -5.13 -6.61
N ILE A 76 -12.42 -4.73 -7.78
CA ILE A 76 -13.14 -3.84 -8.70
C ILE A 76 -14.25 -4.62 -9.40
N ASP A 77 -13.90 -5.78 -9.97
CA ASP A 77 -14.82 -6.61 -10.74
C ASP A 77 -16.03 -7.07 -9.90
N GLU A 78 -15.82 -7.34 -8.63
CA GLU A 78 -16.87 -7.76 -7.69
C GLU A 78 -17.58 -6.59 -6.99
N GLY A 79 -17.05 -5.37 -7.11
CA GLY A 79 -17.58 -4.19 -6.44
C GLY A 79 -17.54 -4.25 -4.91
N GLN A 80 -16.74 -5.16 -4.34
CA GLN A 80 -16.56 -5.33 -2.90
C GLN A 80 -15.12 -5.73 -2.59
N LEU A 81 -14.63 -5.40 -1.40
CA LEU A 81 -13.32 -5.85 -0.95
C LEU A 81 -13.44 -7.28 -0.43
N ARG A 82 -12.63 -8.18 -0.96
CA ARG A 82 -12.48 -9.53 -0.43
C ARG A 82 -11.69 -9.46 0.88
N ILE A 83 -12.37 -9.74 1.98
CA ILE A 83 -11.80 -9.69 3.33
C ILE A 83 -11.86 -11.09 3.92
N SER A 84 -10.77 -11.48 4.58
CA SER A 84 -10.76 -12.70 5.40
C SER A 84 -11.49 -12.46 6.73
N HIS A 85 -12.44 -13.32 7.05
CA HIS A 85 -13.12 -13.31 8.35
C HIS A 85 -12.45 -14.22 9.39
N ASN A 86 -11.21 -14.66 9.11
CA ASN A 86 -10.50 -15.59 9.95
C ASN A 86 -10.17 -14.98 11.34
N ASP A 87 -10.65 -15.62 12.40
CA ASP A 87 -10.40 -15.17 13.77
C ASP A 87 -8.92 -15.25 14.16
N GLN A 88 -8.14 -16.16 13.55
CA GLN A 88 -6.71 -16.28 13.80
C GLN A 88 -5.94 -15.13 13.13
N ALA A 89 -6.28 -14.78 11.88
CA ALA A 89 -5.74 -13.58 11.24
C ALA A 89 -6.07 -12.32 12.05
N ARG A 90 -7.30 -12.24 12.59
CA ARG A 90 -7.70 -11.13 13.48
C ARG A 90 -6.91 -11.08 14.78
N ALA A 91 -6.69 -12.22 15.42
CA ALA A 91 -5.91 -12.30 16.64
C ALA A 91 -4.45 -11.85 16.40
N LEU A 92 -3.84 -12.28 15.29
CA LEU A 92 -2.49 -11.89 14.89
C LEU A 92 -2.38 -10.37 14.70
N LEU A 93 -3.36 -9.76 14.04
CA LEU A 93 -3.35 -8.34 13.70
C LEU A 93 -3.84 -7.43 14.83
N SER A 94 -4.60 -7.94 15.79
CA SER A 94 -5.15 -7.15 16.89
C SER A 94 -4.09 -6.55 17.83
N ARG A 95 -2.86 -7.04 17.77
CA ARG A 95 -1.75 -6.62 18.64
C ARG A 95 -0.97 -5.43 18.09
N VAL A 96 -0.93 -5.28 16.76
CA VAL A 96 -0.21 -4.19 16.10
C VAL A 96 -1.17 -3.48 15.16
N SER A 97 -1.54 -2.26 15.52
CA SER A 97 -2.35 -1.40 14.66
C SER A 97 -1.59 -0.13 14.33
N PHE A 98 -1.67 0.30 13.07
CA PHE A 98 -1.24 1.62 12.65
C PHE A 98 -2.23 2.17 11.64
N SER A 99 -2.41 3.49 11.69
CA SER A 99 -3.21 4.24 10.73
C SER A 99 -2.37 4.73 9.55
N PHE A 100 -3.04 5.08 8.46
CA PHE A 100 -2.38 5.69 7.31
C PHE A 100 -1.59 6.96 7.68
N ASN A 101 -2.18 7.83 8.51
CA ASN A 101 -1.51 9.03 9.03
C ASN A 101 -0.26 8.71 9.87
N GLU A 102 -0.24 7.57 10.58
CA GLU A 102 0.98 7.13 11.27
C GLU A 102 2.07 6.69 10.31
N LEU A 103 1.73 6.02 9.21
CA LEU A 103 2.68 5.65 8.14
C LEU A 103 3.23 6.90 7.45
N GLU A 104 2.36 7.82 7.02
CA GLU A 104 2.75 9.09 6.42
C GLU A 104 3.70 9.88 7.33
N LYS A 105 3.33 10.05 8.61
CA LYS A 105 4.21 10.71 9.60
C LYS A 105 5.52 9.97 9.82
N ALA A 106 5.55 8.65 9.69
CA ALA A 106 6.77 7.88 9.83
C ALA A 106 7.71 8.10 8.63
N ALA A 107 7.16 8.15 7.42
CA ALA A 107 7.91 8.48 6.21
C ALA A 107 8.45 9.92 6.25
N LEU A 108 7.61 10.92 6.54
CA LEU A 108 7.98 12.34 6.60
C LEU A 108 8.98 12.70 7.71
N ARG A 109 9.29 11.78 8.63
CA ARG A 109 10.39 11.93 9.59
C ARG A 109 11.76 11.56 9.00
N GLN A 110 11.77 10.80 7.91
CA GLN A 110 12.96 10.24 7.28
C GLN A 110 13.23 10.87 5.91
N VAL A 111 12.17 11.21 5.17
CA VAL A 111 12.24 11.87 3.86
C VAL A 111 11.56 13.23 3.90
N ASP A 112 11.92 14.11 2.97
CA ASP A 112 11.19 15.37 2.78
C ASP A 112 9.84 15.15 2.07
N GLY A 113 8.99 16.18 2.11
CA GLY A 113 7.64 16.11 1.54
C GLY A 113 7.60 15.94 0.03
N GLU A 114 8.56 16.50 -0.72
CA GLU A 114 8.61 16.37 -2.18
C GLU A 114 8.98 14.92 -2.57
N THR A 115 9.94 14.34 -1.85
CA THR A 115 10.31 12.92 -2.00
C THR A 115 9.14 12.00 -1.63
N PHE A 116 8.39 12.32 -0.56
CA PHE A 116 7.18 11.59 -0.20
C PHE A 116 6.10 11.67 -1.29
N ASP A 117 5.75 12.88 -1.74
CA ASP A 117 4.70 13.11 -2.73
C ASP A 117 5.02 12.45 -4.09
N ALA A 118 6.31 12.35 -4.44
CA ALA A 118 6.79 11.70 -5.65
C ALA A 118 6.86 10.16 -5.54
N SER A 119 6.81 9.61 -4.32
CA SER A 119 6.84 8.15 -4.12
C SER A 119 5.57 7.48 -4.60
N LYS A 120 5.65 6.19 -4.94
CA LYS A 120 4.48 5.42 -5.36
C LYS A 120 3.45 5.34 -4.24
N PHE A 121 3.88 5.18 -2.97
CA PHE A 121 2.96 5.25 -1.83
C PHE A 121 2.29 6.62 -1.72
N GLY A 122 3.04 7.72 -1.83
CA GLY A 122 2.49 9.08 -1.81
C GLY A 122 1.45 9.31 -2.92
N ILE A 123 1.77 8.91 -4.14
CA ILE A 123 0.85 9.02 -5.29
C ILE A 123 -0.44 8.23 -5.06
N ILE A 124 -0.34 6.96 -4.63
CA ILE A 124 -1.51 6.13 -4.31
C ILE A 124 -2.40 6.81 -3.28
N SER A 125 -1.78 7.39 -2.26
CA SER A 125 -2.46 7.99 -1.12
C SER A 125 -3.21 9.26 -1.51
N ASN A 126 -2.56 10.10 -2.32
CA ASN A 126 -3.16 11.30 -2.88
C ASN A 126 -4.35 10.97 -3.80
N LEU A 127 -4.24 9.92 -4.62
CA LEU A 127 -5.36 9.47 -5.48
C LEU A 127 -6.56 8.97 -4.65
N ILE A 128 -6.31 8.22 -3.58
CA ILE A 128 -7.36 7.76 -2.66
C ILE A 128 -8.03 8.97 -1.98
N GLU A 129 -7.24 9.93 -1.48
CA GLU A 129 -7.75 11.12 -0.82
C GLU A 129 -8.56 12.02 -1.77
N GLU A 130 -8.08 12.23 -3.01
CA GLU A 130 -8.76 13.03 -4.03
C GLU A 130 -10.13 12.43 -4.34
N GLU A 131 -10.20 11.14 -4.62
CA GLU A 131 -11.46 10.48 -4.98
C GLU A 131 -12.42 10.42 -3.77
N THR A 132 -11.89 10.23 -2.56
CA THR A 132 -12.68 10.28 -1.31
C THR A 132 -13.25 11.69 -1.09
N THR A 133 -12.45 12.74 -1.30
CA THR A 133 -12.87 14.14 -1.15
C THR A 133 -13.93 14.53 -2.16
N LYS A 134 -13.77 14.06 -3.40
CA LYS A 134 -14.67 14.35 -4.53
C LYS A 134 -16.02 13.64 -4.39
N THR A 135 -16.02 12.37 -3.99
CA THR A 135 -17.25 11.54 -3.93
C THR A 135 -17.90 11.53 -2.56
N GLY A 136 -17.14 11.86 -1.50
CA GLY A 136 -17.56 11.66 -0.12
C GLY A 136 -17.70 10.18 0.27
N GLN A 137 -17.23 9.25 -0.56
CA GLN A 137 -17.43 7.81 -0.38
C GLN A 137 -16.12 7.05 -0.57
N ILE A 138 -16.02 5.90 0.08
CA ILE A 138 -14.94 4.92 -0.16
C ILE A 138 -15.58 3.63 -0.62
N ALA A 139 -15.47 3.38 -1.92
CA ALA A 139 -15.79 2.11 -2.54
C ALA A 139 -14.53 1.23 -2.65
N SER A 140 -14.70 -0.04 -3.01
CA SER A 140 -13.56 -0.92 -3.30
C SER A 140 -12.66 -0.34 -4.40
N SER A 141 -13.26 0.27 -5.42
CA SER A 141 -12.57 0.95 -6.52
C SER A 141 -11.78 2.18 -6.07
N THR A 142 -12.27 2.95 -5.08
CA THR A 142 -11.56 4.13 -4.53
C THR A 142 -10.18 3.74 -4.01
N VAL A 143 -10.04 2.52 -3.48
CA VAL A 143 -8.77 1.99 -2.98
C VAL A 143 -8.03 1.20 -4.05
N ALA A 144 -8.71 0.31 -4.77
CA ALA A 144 -8.06 -0.65 -5.65
C ALA A 144 -7.51 -0.02 -6.95
N LEU A 145 -8.20 0.97 -7.52
CA LEU A 145 -7.77 1.61 -8.77
C LEU A 145 -6.41 2.32 -8.63
N PRO A 146 -6.16 3.14 -7.60
CA PRO A 146 -4.83 3.74 -7.40
C PRO A 146 -3.67 2.74 -7.34
N TYR A 147 -3.85 1.60 -6.67
CA TYR A 147 -2.83 0.54 -6.66
C TYR A 147 -2.62 -0.04 -8.06
N LEU A 148 -3.69 -0.23 -8.83
CA LEU A 148 -3.58 -0.75 -10.18
C LEU A 148 -2.94 0.22 -11.15
N GLU A 149 -3.18 1.52 -10.98
CA GLU A 149 -2.64 2.59 -11.82
C GLU A 149 -1.15 2.86 -11.55
N VAL A 150 -0.74 2.82 -10.29
CA VAL A 150 0.60 3.22 -9.87
C VAL A 150 1.57 2.04 -9.82
N LEU A 151 1.12 0.87 -9.36
CA LEU A 151 2.00 -0.27 -9.14
C LEU A 151 2.05 -1.22 -10.33
N SER A 152 3.26 -1.58 -10.73
CA SER A 152 3.52 -2.70 -11.62
C SER A 152 3.47 -4.04 -10.88
N VAL A 153 3.41 -5.17 -11.61
CA VAL A 153 3.55 -6.51 -10.99
C VAL A 153 4.86 -6.64 -10.21
N LYS A 154 5.96 -6.07 -10.72
CA LYS A 154 7.27 -6.14 -10.09
C LYS A 154 7.30 -5.42 -8.74
N ASP A 155 6.49 -4.39 -8.56
CA ASP A 155 6.49 -3.60 -7.34
C ASP A 155 6.00 -4.45 -6.14
N PHE A 156 5.18 -5.46 -6.38
CA PHE A 156 4.76 -6.42 -5.36
C PHE A 156 5.88 -7.39 -4.91
N GLU A 157 7.04 -7.39 -5.56
CA GLU A 157 8.26 -8.04 -5.04
C GLU A 157 8.89 -7.24 -3.89
N HIS A 158 8.56 -5.95 -3.76
CA HIS A 158 9.07 -5.11 -2.69
C HIS A 158 8.42 -5.48 -1.34
N PRO A 159 9.20 -5.67 -0.25
CA PRO A 159 8.66 -6.08 1.05
C PRO A 159 7.55 -5.17 1.57
N PHE A 160 7.67 -3.86 1.33
CA PHE A 160 6.62 -2.91 1.68
C PHE A 160 5.28 -3.22 1.01
N TYR A 161 5.22 -3.44 -0.31
CA TYR A 161 3.94 -3.66 -0.98
C TYR A 161 3.35 -5.03 -0.67
N ARG A 162 4.17 -6.07 -0.55
CA ARG A 162 3.72 -7.38 -0.05
C ARG A 162 3.10 -7.24 1.34
N SER A 163 3.83 -6.64 2.29
CA SER A 163 3.34 -6.45 3.65
C SER A 163 2.10 -5.57 3.69
N ASN A 164 2.08 -4.47 2.92
CA ASN A 164 0.94 -3.58 2.86
C ASN A 164 -0.31 -4.33 2.38
N VAL A 165 -0.26 -5.11 1.28
CA VAL A 165 -1.43 -5.92 0.85
C VAL A 165 -1.89 -6.88 1.94
N LEU A 166 -0.97 -7.67 2.51
CA LEU A 166 -1.31 -8.70 3.49
C LEU A 166 -1.86 -8.11 4.80
N LEU A 167 -1.32 -6.99 5.25
CA LEU A 167 -1.81 -6.31 6.45
C LEU A 167 -3.11 -5.55 6.17
N PHE A 168 -3.22 -4.90 5.01
CA PHE A 168 -4.39 -4.12 4.58
C PHE A 168 -5.63 -4.99 4.42
N LEU A 169 -5.46 -6.20 3.89
CA LEU A 169 -6.49 -7.21 3.66
C LEU A 169 -7.39 -7.47 4.87
N HIS A 170 -6.91 -7.15 6.07
CA HIS A 170 -7.65 -7.35 7.31
C HIS A 170 -7.70 -6.10 8.19
N MET A 171 -6.76 -5.16 8.06
CA MET A 171 -6.80 -3.91 8.82
C MET A 171 -7.84 -2.91 8.32
N CYS A 172 -8.43 -3.12 7.13
CA CYS A 172 -9.58 -2.37 6.60
C CYS A 172 -9.58 -0.88 7.01
N TYR A 173 -8.93 -0.07 6.16
CA TYR A 173 -8.83 1.40 6.19
C TYR A 173 -10.14 2.13 6.55
N PHE A 174 -11.27 1.45 6.45
CA PHE A 174 -12.57 1.82 7.00
C PHE A 174 -12.53 2.30 8.44
N HIS A 175 -11.65 1.86 9.34
CA HIS A 175 -11.69 2.41 10.70
C HIS A 175 -11.39 3.92 10.77
N HIS A 176 -10.68 4.51 9.81
CA HIS A 176 -10.48 5.97 9.76
C HIS A 176 -11.72 6.68 9.19
N TYR A 177 -12.31 6.15 8.11
CA TYR A 177 -13.41 6.80 7.39
C TYR A 177 -14.82 6.43 7.91
N VAL A 178 -14.97 5.27 8.56
CA VAL A 178 -16.21 4.82 9.22
C VAL A 178 -16.40 5.47 10.59
N LYS A 179 -15.31 5.89 11.25
CA LYS A 179 -15.41 6.62 12.52
C LYS A 179 -16.03 8.01 12.33
N TYR A 180 -15.98 8.56 11.11
CA TYR A 180 -16.75 9.72 10.69
C TYR A 180 -18.03 9.25 9.96
N GLN A 181 -19.01 8.77 10.72
CA GLN A 181 -20.33 8.34 10.22
C GLN A 181 -21.12 9.42 9.45
N GLU A 182 -20.59 10.62 9.27
CA GLU A 182 -21.16 11.67 8.42
C GLU A 182 -21.01 11.34 6.92
N TYR A 183 -20.03 10.51 6.53
CA TYR A 183 -19.75 10.14 5.12
C TYR A 183 -20.45 8.85 4.66
N ILE A 184 -20.96 8.02 5.58
CA ILE A 184 -21.76 6.82 5.26
C ILE A 184 -23.24 7.23 5.16
N ARG A 185 -23.57 8.18 4.29
CA ARG A 185 -24.97 8.40 3.90
C ARG A 185 -25.24 7.69 2.59
N GLU A 186 -25.97 6.57 2.73
CA GLU A 186 -26.77 5.90 1.71
C GLU A 186 -26.00 5.44 0.46
N MET A 187 -25.38 4.25 0.56
CA MET A 187 -25.01 3.46 -0.61
C MET A 187 -26.24 3.27 -1.52
N PRO A 188 -26.25 3.74 -2.78
CA PRO A 188 -27.22 3.27 -3.75
C PRO A 188 -26.91 1.80 -4.03
N LYS A 189 -27.85 0.92 -3.72
CA LYS A 189 -27.76 -0.49 -4.11
C LYS A 189 -27.79 -0.56 -5.63
N LYS A 190 -26.63 -0.85 -6.23
CA LYS A 190 -26.35 -0.88 -7.68
C LYS A 190 -26.41 0.48 -8.37
N VAL A 191 -25.26 0.90 -8.91
CA VAL A 191 -25.20 1.83 -10.03
C VAL A 191 -25.40 0.99 -11.29
N GLU A 192 -26.58 1.07 -11.90
CA GLU A 192 -26.77 0.54 -13.26
C GLU A 192 -26.05 1.50 -14.22
N TYR A 193 -24.98 1.02 -14.86
CA TYR A 193 -24.33 1.77 -15.93
C TYR A 193 -25.27 1.81 -17.13
N VAL A 194 -25.89 2.96 -17.37
CA VAL A 194 -26.50 3.27 -18.66
C VAL A 194 -25.35 3.68 -19.59
N VAL A 195 -25.05 2.83 -20.57
CA VAL A 195 -24.15 3.18 -21.66
C VAL A 195 -24.98 4.00 -22.66
N GLU A 196 -24.68 5.28 -22.78
CA GLU A 196 -25.11 6.12 -23.92
C GLU A 196 -24.10 6.05 -25.07
#